data_AF-A0A8J3M1R0-F1
#
_entry.id   AF-A0A8J3M1R0-F1
#
_cell.length_a   1.000
_cell.length_b   1.000
_cell.length_c   1.000
_cell.angle_alpha   90.00
_cell.angle_beta   90.00
_cell.angle_gamma   90.00
#
_symmetry.space_group_name_H-M   'P 1'
#
loop_
_entity.id
_entity.type
_entity.pdbx_description
1 polymer ?
#
loop_
_entity_poly.entity_id
_entity_poly.type
_entity_poly.pdbx_seq_one_letter_code
_entity_poly.pdbx_strand_id
1 'polypeptide(L)'
;MITQPRVPAVAADPEEEQRRVQTRRLLAYRDDGPLVSVLKERIGRALPPIPAILVALAAVVALAVTGTLSDGPILLVPVLAVVVLVVPTGAREHLGRFDWLAPPLIRAVEFVTIVLLGVAEDTPKWLIFVLLYIVGYHTYDTVYRTRQGIWPPAWVFMAGLGWEVRLLILGVGAATGTLTVVTAILTAYLLVLFSVESVLSWVRLDKASAQARAEQDLEQSPEEAAEELTGRADRN
;
A
#
# COMPACT_ATOMS: atom_id res chain seq x y z
N MET A 1 48.02 -12.86 -19.45
CA MET A 1 46.87 -12.04 -19.04
C MET A 1 45.67 -12.54 -19.84
N ILE A 2 44.85 -13.42 -19.26
CA ILE A 2 43.70 -14.04 -19.97
C ILE A 2 42.52 -13.08 -19.81
N THR A 3 42.22 -12.30 -20.84
CA THR A 3 40.97 -11.54 -20.94
C THR A 3 39.81 -12.53 -21.05
N GLN A 4 39.03 -12.67 -19.98
CA GLN A 4 37.76 -13.37 -20.09
C GLN A 4 36.83 -12.61 -21.05
N PRO A 5 36.10 -13.29 -21.94
CA PRO A 5 35.08 -12.66 -22.75
C PRO A 5 33.99 -12.12 -21.82
N ARG A 6 33.77 -10.80 -21.87
CA ARG A 6 32.64 -10.12 -21.22
C ARG A 6 31.38 -10.65 -21.87
N VAL A 7 30.68 -11.58 -21.21
CA VAL A 7 29.34 -12.02 -21.59
C VAL A 7 28.47 -10.76 -21.64
N PRO A 8 27.91 -10.36 -22.79
CA PRO A 8 27.00 -9.22 -22.83
C PRO A 8 25.85 -9.52 -21.87
N ALA A 9 25.59 -8.62 -20.94
CA ALA A 9 24.38 -8.69 -20.13
C ALA A 9 23.20 -8.79 -21.09
N VAL A 10 22.49 -9.92 -21.09
CA VAL A 10 21.27 -10.09 -21.88
C VAL A 10 20.35 -8.95 -21.44
N ALA A 11 20.13 -7.98 -22.32
CA ALA A 11 19.20 -6.89 -22.06
C ALA A 11 17.84 -7.53 -21.75
N ALA A 12 17.32 -7.30 -20.55
CA ALA A 12 16.03 -7.82 -20.15
C ALA A 12 14.97 -7.37 -21.19
N ASP A 13 14.07 -8.28 -21.55
CA ASP A 13 12.96 -7.98 -22.46
C ASP A 13 12.16 -6.79 -21.89
N PRO A 14 12.00 -5.68 -22.64
CA PRO A 14 11.25 -4.51 -22.19
C PRO A 14 9.84 -4.84 -21.70
N GLU A 15 9.17 -5.83 -22.30
CA GLU A 15 7.82 -6.25 -21.86
C GLU A 15 7.85 -6.94 -20.50
N GLU A 16 8.87 -7.77 -20.24
CA GLU A 16 9.03 -8.47 -18.98
C GLU A 16 9.28 -7.48 -17.84
N GLU A 17 10.12 -6.48 -18.08
CA GLU A 17 10.40 -5.43 -17.10
C GLU A 17 9.15 -4.59 -16.80
N GLN A 18 8.37 -4.25 -17.83
CA GLN A 18 7.09 -3.56 -17.63
C GLN A 18 6.12 -4.36 -16.76
N ARG A 19 5.99 -5.67 -17.00
CA ARG A 19 5.14 -6.56 -16.18
C ARG A 19 5.64 -6.64 -14.74
N ARG A 20 6.96 -6.79 -14.53
CA ARG A 20 7.58 -6.81 -13.19
C ARG A 20 7.26 -5.54 -12.41
N VAL A 21 7.41 -4.36 -13.03
CA VAL A 21 7.09 -3.07 -12.40
C VAL A 21 5.61 -2.95 -12.09
N GLN A 22 4.72 -3.36 -13.01
CA GLN A 22 3.27 -3.34 -12.80
C GLN A 22 2.85 -4.24 -11.62
N THR A 23 3.33 -5.48 -11.59
CA THR A 23 3.05 -6.41 -10.48
C THR A 23 3.57 -5.86 -9.15
N ARG A 24 4.79 -5.30 -9.13
CA ARG A 24 5.36 -4.70 -7.93
C ARG A 24 4.53 -3.51 -7.41
N ARG A 25 4.02 -2.66 -8.31
CA ARG A 25 3.11 -1.56 -7.95
C ARG A 25 1.82 -2.09 -7.34
N LEU A 26 1.22 -3.08 -8.00
CA LEU A 26 -0.02 -3.70 -7.55
C LEU A 26 0.13 -4.30 -6.15
N LEU A 27 1.21 -5.05 -5.90
CA LEU A 27 1.52 -5.60 -4.58
C LEU A 27 1.72 -4.51 -3.51
N ALA A 28 2.39 -3.41 -3.84
CA ALA A 28 2.53 -2.28 -2.93
C ALA A 28 1.17 -1.61 -2.61
N TYR A 29 0.27 -1.52 -3.59
CA TYR A 29 -1.04 -0.88 -3.41
C TYR A 29 -2.03 -1.75 -2.63
N ARG A 30 -1.86 -3.07 -2.65
CA ARG A 30 -2.67 -3.98 -1.82
C ARG A 30 -2.42 -3.77 -0.33
N ASP A 31 -1.23 -3.29 0.03
CA ASP A 31 -0.81 -3.03 1.42
C ASP A 31 -1.07 -4.27 2.29
N ASP A 32 -0.60 -5.40 1.77
CA ASP A 32 -0.57 -6.69 2.45
C ASP A 32 0.45 -6.63 3.59
N GLY A 33 0.03 -7.06 4.78
CA GLY A 33 0.83 -6.98 6.00
C GLY A 33 1.54 -8.27 6.40
N PRO A 34 1.90 -8.37 7.69
CA PRO A 34 2.65 -9.50 8.22
C PRO A 34 1.97 -10.86 8.03
N LEU A 35 0.64 -10.92 8.14
CA LEU A 35 -0.06 -12.21 8.08
C LEU A 35 -0.06 -12.75 6.65
N VAL A 36 -0.27 -11.90 5.64
CA VAL A 36 -0.11 -12.29 4.24
C VAL A 36 1.34 -12.70 3.96
N SER A 37 2.32 -11.95 4.49
CA SER A 37 3.73 -12.23 4.28
C SER A 37 4.16 -13.61 4.77
N VAL A 38 3.62 -14.08 5.91
CA VAL A 38 3.93 -15.37 6.52
C VAL A 38 3.14 -16.51 5.87
N LEU A 39 1.89 -16.25 5.48
CA LEU A 39 1.01 -17.31 4.99
C LEU A 39 1.10 -17.54 3.49
N LYS A 40 1.50 -16.56 2.67
CA LYS A 40 1.50 -16.69 1.21
C LYS A 40 2.29 -17.90 0.70
N GLU A 41 3.37 -18.28 1.38
CA GLU A 41 4.20 -19.44 1.02
C GLU A 41 3.60 -20.78 1.47
N ARG A 42 2.69 -20.75 2.45
CA ARG A 42 2.02 -21.93 3.01
C ARG A 42 0.68 -22.22 2.34
N ILE A 43 0.13 -21.27 1.60
CA ILE A 43 -1.16 -21.40 0.94
C ILE A 43 -0.95 -22.11 -0.40
N GLY A 44 -1.17 -23.43 -0.39
CA GLY A 44 -0.98 -24.26 -1.58
C GLY A 44 -1.96 -23.98 -2.73
N ARG A 45 -3.16 -23.44 -2.44
CA ARG A 45 -4.16 -23.10 -3.45
C ARG A 45 -4.67 -21.68 -3.25
N ALA A 46 -4.04 -20.74 -3.95
CA ALA A 46 -4.37 -19.33 -3.87
C ALA A 46 -5.74 -19.03 -4.50
N LEU A 47 -6.55 -18.19 -3.84
CA LEU A 47 -7.88 -17.83 -4.32
C LEU A 47 -7.81 -16.77 -5.44
N PRO A 48 -8.73 -16.80 -6.42
CA PRO A 48 -8.86 -15.71 -7.39
C PRO A 48 -9.19 -14.39 -6.66
N PRO A 49 -8.40 -13.31 -6.83
CA PRO A 49 -8.49 -12.12 -5.98
C PRO A 49 -9.86 -11.46 -6.03
N ILE A 50 -10.32 -11.11 -7.23
CA ILE A 50 -11.52 -10.31 -7.42
C ILE A 50 -12.79 -10.97 -6.86
N PRO A 51 -13.16 -12.21 -7.23
CA PRO A 51 -14.35 -12.84 -6.66
C PRO A 51 -14.23 -13.04 -5.15
N ALA A 52 -13.05 -13.37 -4.61
CA ALA A 52 -12.87 -13.53 -3.17
C ALA A 52 -13.10 -12.21 -2.41
N ILE A 53 -12.54 -11.09 -2.90
CA ILE A 53 -12.73 -9.77 -2.29
C ILE A 53 -14.18 -9.30 -2.43
N LEU A 54 -14.85 -9.55 -3.56
CA LEU A 54 -16.26 -9.21 -3.74
C LEU A 54 -17.18 -10.00 -2.81
N VAL A 55 -16.89 -11.29 -2.59
CA VAL A 55 -17.64 -12.10 -1.62
C VAL A 55 -17.41 -11.60 -0.19
N ALA A 56 -16.17 -11.21 0.16
CA ALA A 56 -15.88 -10.59 1.45
C ALA A 56 -16.65 -9.27 1.63
N LEU A 57 -16.65 -8.40 0.62
CA LEU A 57 -17.42 -7.15 0.64
C LEU A 57 -18.92 -7.41 0.83
N ALA A 58 -19.47 -8.34 0.03
CA ALA A 58 -20.87 -8.69 0.09
C ALA A 58 -21.25 -9.26 1.46
N ALA A 59 -20.39 -10.08 2.07
CA ALA A 59 -20.60 -10.61 3.42
C ALA A 59 -20.63 -9.51 4.48
N VAL A 60 -19.68 -8.57 4.45
CA VAL A 60 -19.66 -7.43 5.40
C VAL A 60 -20.89 -6.54 5.22
N VAL A 61 -21.26 -6.21 3.99
CA VAL A 61 -22.46 -5.42 3.69
C VAL A 61 -23.74 -6.15 4.12
N ALA A 62 -23.83 -7.46 3.88
CA ALA A 62 -24.97 -8.26 4.32
C ALA A 62 -25.12 -8.21 5.85
N LEU A 63 -24.03 -8.43 6.61
CA LEU A 63 -24.03 -8.33 8.08
C LEU A 63 -24.46 -6.95 8.58
N ALA A 64 -24.06 -5.89 7.88
CA ALA A 64 -24.47 -4.52 8.19
C ALA A 64 -25.98 -4.30 7.95
N VAL A 65 -26.51 -4.77 6.82
CA VAL A 65 -27.91 -4.57 6.42
C VAL A 65 -28.87 -5.43 7.26
N THR A 66 -28.48 -6.65 7.61
CA THR A 66 -29.33 -7.56 8.39
C THR A 66 -29.40 -7.17 9.87
N GLY A 67 -28.52 -6.28 10.36
CA GLY A 67 -28.48 -5.87 11.76
C GLY A 67 -28.21 -7.04 12.72
N THR A 68 -27.54 -8.08 12.24
CA THR A 68 -27.29 -9.33 12.99
C THR A 68 -26.12 -9.21 13.96
N LEU A 69 -25.35 -8.13 13.87
CA LEU A 69 -24.23 -7.87 14.77
C LEU A 69 -24.78 -7.30 16.09
N SER A 70 -24.48 -7.98 17.18
CA SER A 70 -24.65 -7.49 18.55
C SER A 70 -23.29 -7.23 19.19
N ASP A 71 -23.29 -6.74 20.43
CA ASP A 71 -22.07 -6.56 21.20
C ASP A 71 -21.33 -7.89 21.41
N GLY A 72 -20.01 -7.81 21.60
CA GLY A 72 -19.16 -8.93 21.97
C GLY A 72 -18.58 -9.73 20.79
N PRO A 73 -18.25 -11.03 20.98
CA PRO A 73 -17.43 -11.80 20.04
C PRO A 73 -17.95 -11.90 18.60
N ILE A 74 -19.25 -11.71 18.38
CA ILE A 74 -19.84 -11.71 17.03
C ILE A 74 -19.27 -10.60 16.13
N LEU A 75 -18.74 -9.52 16.71
CA LEU A 75 -18.07 -8.44 15.97
C LEU A 75 -16.75 -8.88 15.29
N LEU A 76 -16.20 -10.04 15.65
CA LEU A 76 -15.08 -10.64 14.91
C LEU A 76 -15.52 -11.26 13.57
N VAL A 77 -16.79 -11.62 13.39
CA VAL A 77 -17.28 -12.29 12.18
C VAL A 77 -16.97 -11.53 10.89
N PRO A 78 -17.29 -10.23 10.74
CA PRO A 78 -16.96 -9.50 9.51
C PRO A 78 -15.45 -9.46 9.26
N VAL A 79 -14.64 -9.27 10.31
CA VAL A 79 -13.17 -9.25 10.22
C VAL A 79 -12.62 -10.60 9.75
N LEU A 80 -13.07 -11.69 10.37
CA LEU A 80 -12.64 -13.04 10.01
C LEU A 80 -13.08 -13.42 8.61
N ALA A 81 -14.29 -13.04 8.18
CA ALA A 81 -14.76 -13.25 6.82
C ALA A 81 -13.82 -12.60 5.80
N VAL A 82 -13.42 -11.34 6.04
CA VAL A 82 -12.47 -10.62 5.19
C VAL A 82 -11.10 -11.30 5.18
N VAL A 83 -10.53 -11.58 6.35
CA VAL A 83 -9.20 -12.21 6.48
C VAL A 83 -9.17 -13.58 5.79
N VAL A 84 -10.14 -14.45 6.06
CA VAL A 84 -10.20 -15.81 5.51
C VAL A 84 -10.34 -15.80 3.99
N LEU A 85 -11.14 -14.89 3.44
CA LEU A 85 -11.38 -14.83 2.00
C LEU A 85 -10.25 -14.12 1.24
N VAL A 86 -9.68 -13.06 1.82
CA VAL A 86 -8.78 -12.16 1.09
C VAL A 86 -7.30 -12.51 1.29
N VAL A 87 -6.86 -12.99 2.47
CA VAL A 87 -5.45 -13.37 2.70
C VAL A 87 -4.94 -14.41 1.68
N PRO A 88 -5.70 -15.47 1.32
CA PRO A 88 -5.26 -16.44 0.33
C PRO A 88 -5.08 -15.91 -1.09
N THR A 89 -5.55 -14.69 -1.37
CA THR A 89 -5.37 -14.04 -2.67
C THR A 89 -3.96 -13.51 -2.87
N GLY A 90 -3.22 -13.23 -1.79
CA GLY A 90 -1.86 -12.68 -1.85
C GLY A 90 -0.78 -13.66 -2.32
N ALA A 91 -1.10 -14.96 -2.42
CA ALA A 91 -0.22 -15.97 -2.99
C ALA A 91 -0.33 -16.07 -4.54
N ARG A 92 -1.16 -15.23 -5.17
CA ARG A 92 -1.31 -15.18 -6.65
C ARG A 92 -0.26 -14.27 -7.27
N GLU A 93 0.09 -14.54 -8.53
CA GLU A 93 1.04 -13.72 -9.31
C GLU A 93 0.48 -12.36 -9.79
N HIS A 94 -0.84 -12.17 -9.68
CA HIS A 94 -1.55 -10.93 -10.02
C HIS A 94 -1.37 -10.42 -11.46
N LEU A 95 -1.35 -11.32 -12.45
CA LEU A 95 -1.19 -11.02 -13.88
C LEU A 95 -2.51 -10.99 -14.68
N GLY A 96 -3.65 -11.10 -14.01
CA GLY A 96 -4.97 -11.14 -14.64
C GLY A 96 -5.51 -9.77 -15.07
N ARG A 97 -6.37 -9.75 -16.09
CA ARG A 97 -7.01 -8.53 -16.65
C ARG A 97 -7.69 -7.63 -15.62
N PHE A 98 -8.22 -8.20 -14.54
CA PHE A 98 -8.94 -7.48 -13.50
C PHE A 98 -8.14 -7.33 -12.21
N ASP A 99 -6.91 -7.80 -12.12
CA ASP A 99 -6.15 -7.78 -10.87
C ASP A 99 -5.84 -6.35 -10.39
N TRP A 100 -5.85 -5.37 -11.30
CA TRP A 100 -5.77 -3.94 -10.95
C TRP A 100 -6.92 -3.45 -10.05
N LEU A 101 -8.05 -4.17 -9.99
CA LEU A 101 -9.16 -3.88 -9.07
C LEU A 101 -8.88 -4.39 -7.65
N ALA A 102 -7.90 -5.26 -7.44
CA ALA A 102 -7.67 -5.85 -6.11
C ALA A 102 -7.32 -4.78 -5.05
N PRO A 103 -6.38 -3.84 -5.27
CA PRO A 103 -6.10 -2.78 -4.30
C PRO A 103 -7.33 -1.94 -3.90
N PRO A 104 -8.10 -1.33 -4.83
CA PRO A 104 -9.25 -0.51 -4.44
C PRO A 104 -10.36 -1.33 -3.79
N LEU A 105 -10.58 -2.59 -4.19
CA LEU A 105 -11.59 -3.44 -3.56
C LEU A 105 -11.18 -3.86 -2.14
N ILE A 106 -9.90 -4.17 -1.89
CA ILE A 106 -9.38 -4.43 -0.54
C ILE A 106 -9.58 -3.20 0.35
N ARG A 107 -9.26 -2.01 -0.15
CA ARG A 107 -9.51 -0.75 0.56
C ARG A 107 -10.98 -0.52 0.87
N ALA A 108 -11.87 -0.78 -0.09
CA ALA A 108 -13.31 -0.66 0.13
C ALA A 108 -13.79 -1.60 1.24
N VAL A 109 -13.37 -2.87 1.20
CA VAL A 109 -13.72 -3.86 2.22
C VAL A 109 -13.18 -3.48 3.59
N GLU A 110 -11.92 -3.06 3.68
CA GLU A 110 -11.31 -2.59 4.93
C GLU A 110 -12.11 -1.42 5.51
N PHE A 111 -12.38 -0.39 4.71
CA PHE A 111 -13.05 0.82 5.19
C PHE A 111 -14.50 0.54 5.62
N VAL A 112 -15.24 -0.25 4.84
CA VAL A 112 -16.60 -0.65 5.21
C VAL A 112 -16.60 -1.47 6.50
N THR A 113 -15.62 -2.36 6.70
CA THR A 113 -15.50 -3.14 7.94
C THR A 113 -15.19 -2.25 9.13
N ILE A 114 -14.24 -1.31 9.00
CA ILE A 114 -13.90 -0.35 10.07
C ILE A 114 -15.12 0.50 10.46
N VAL A 115 -15.85 1.02 9.46
CA VAL A 115 -17.08 1.80 9.70
C VAL A 115 -18.15 0.96 10.38
N LEU A 116 -18.34 -0.29 9.94
CA LEU A 116 -19.31 -1.20 10.55
C LEU A 116 -19.02 -1.44 12.03
N LEU A 117 -17.76 -1.76 12.36
CA LEU A 117 -17.34 -1.94 13.76
C LEU A 117 -17.50 -0.64 14.56
N GLY A 118 -17.10 0.49 13.99
CA GLY A 118 -17.20 1.79 14.66
C GLY A 118 -18.64 2.21 14.95
N VAL A 119 -19.58 1.89 14.07
CA VAL A 119 -21.02 2.13 14.29
C VAL A 119 -21.58 1.16 15.34
N ALA A 120 -21.20 -0.11 15.30
CA ALA A 120 -21.68 -1.12 16.25
C ALA A 120 -21.28 -0.80 17.70
N GLU A 121 -20.05 -0.31 17.91
CA GLU A 121 -19.49 0.00 19.23
C GLU A 121 -19.59 1.49 19.61
N ASP A 122 -20.41 2.27 18.89
CA ASP A 122 -20.56 3.74 19.04
C ASP A 122 -19.23 4.50 19.19
N THR A 123 -18.21 4.06 18.43
CA THR A 123 -16.90 4.71 18.42
C THR A 123 -17.02 6.10 17.80
N PRO A 124 -16.34 7.14 18.35
CA PRO A 124 -16.46 8.50 17.83
C PRO A 124 -16.19 8.58 16.33
N LYS A 125 -17.18 9.07 15.57
CA LYS A 125 -17.16 9.10 14.09
C LYS A 125 -15.96 9.86 13.53
N TRP A 126 -15.54 10.92 14.21
CA TRP A 126 -14.33 11.69 13.83
C TRP A 126 -13.06 10.83 13.93
N LEU A 127 -12.98 9.94 14.93
CA LEU A 127 -11.82 9.08 15.12
C LEU A 127 -11.76 8.01 14.02
N ILE A 128 -12.90 7.40 13.69
CA ILE A 128 -13.02 6.50 12.54
C ILE A 128 -12.58 7.22 11.27
N PHE A 129 -13.10 8.42 11.02
CA PHE A 129 -12.73 9.21 9.84
C PHE A 129 -11.22 9.49 9.77
N VAL A 130 -10.59 9.88 10.89
CA VAL A 130 -9.14 10.13 10.94
C VAL A 130 -8.35 8.86 10.65
N LEU A 131 -8.76 7.70 11.19
CA LEU A 131 -8.12 6.42 10.87
C LEU A 131 -8.22 6.10 9.37
N LEU A 132 -9.41 6.23 8.78
CA LEU A 132 -9.61 6.03 7.34
C LEU A 132 -8.76 7.00 6.51
N TYR A 133 -8.68 8.27 6.93
CA TYR A 133 -7.84 9.27 6.28
C TYR A 133 -6.36 8.87 6.31
N ILE A 134 -5.83 8.41 7.44
CA ILE A 134 -4.43 8.01 7.57
C ILE A 134 -4.10 6.82 6.67
N VAL A 135 -4.95 5.78 6.67
CA VAL A 135 -4.76 4.60 5.81
C VAL A 135 -4.92 4.98 4.32
N GLY A 136 -5.89 5.83 4.01
CA GLY A 136 -6.10 6.38 2.66
C GLY A 136 -4.92 7.22 2.18
N TYR A 137 -4.40 8.10 3.04
CA TYR A 137 -3.22 8.91 2.80
C TYR A 137 -1.99 8.04 2.52
N HIS A 138 -1.74 6.99 3.32
CA HIS A 138 -0.64 6.07 3.08
C HIS A 138 -0.73 5.38 1.70
N THR A 139 -1.94 4.96 1.33
CA THR A 139 -2.20 4.36 0.01
C THR A 139 -1.95 5.39 -1.10
N TYR A 140 -2.42 6.63 -0.91
CA TYR A 140 -2.21 7.73 -1.84
C TYR A 140 -0.72 8.09 -2.01
N ASP A 141 0.01 8.27 -0.91
CA ASP A 141 1.45 8.56 -0.88
C ASP A 141 2.23 7.45 -1.60
N THR A 142 1.90 6.18 -1.35
CA THR A 142 2.51 5.03 -2.03
C THR A 142 2.27 5.07 -3.55
N VAL A 143 1.05 5.38 -4.00
CA VAL A 143 0.75 5.52 -5.44
C VAL A 143 1.57 6.63 -6.07
N TYR A 144 1.64 7.80 -5.43
CA TYR A 144 2.37 8.94 -5.99
C TYR A 144 3.88 8.71 -6.02
N ARG A 145 4.46 8.19 -4.93
CA ARG A 145 5.89 7.89 -4.87
C ARG A 145 6.30 6.87 -5.91
N THR A 146 5.56 5.78 -6.06
CA THR A 146 5.88 4.72 -7.03
C THR A 146 5.71 5.16 -8.49
N ARG A 147 4.90 6.19 -8.77
CA ARG A 147 4.83 6.85 -10.08
C ARG A 147 6.06 7.71 -10.35
N GLN A 148 6.66 8.29 -9.31
CA GLN A 148 7.92 9.05 -9.35
C GLN A 148 9.16 8.15 -9.23
N GLY A 149 9.00 6.82 -9.30
CA GLY A 149 10.11 5.87 -9.17
C GLY A 149 10.62 5.66 -7.74
N ILE A 150 9.97 6.25 -6.74
CA ILE A 150 10.33 6.14 -5.33
C ILE A 150 9.50 5.03 -4.71
N TRP A 151 10.19 4.05 -4.13
CA TRP A 151 9.55 2.91 -3.51
C TRP A 151 9.60 3.04 -1.99
N PRO A 152 8.46 2.97 -1.27
CA PRO A 152 8.49 2.85 0.17
C PRO A 152 9.30 1.63 0.59
N PRO A 153 10.16 1.75 1.63
CA PRO A 153 10.89 0.61 2.16
C PRO A 153 9.94 -0.51 2.62
N ALA A 154 10.33 -1.76 2.39
CA ALA A 154 9.49 -2.91 2.73
C ALA A 154 9.07 -2.97 4.22
N TRP A 155 9.92 -2.47 5.13
CA TRP A 155 9.63 -2.44 6.56
C TRP A 155 8.40 -1.58 6.91
N VAL A 156 8.08 -0.57 6.08
CA VAL A 156 6.95 0.34 6.31
C VAL A 156 5.62 -0.41 6.20
N PHE A 157 5.50 -1.32 5.24
CA PHE A 157 4.31 -2.16 5.09
C PHE A 157 4.14 -3.13 6.28
N MET A 158 5.26 -3.69 6.78
CA MET A 158 5.24 -4.56 7.95
C MET A 158 4.89 -3.80 9.24
N ALA A 159 5.48 -2.62 9.45
CA ALA A 159 5.17 -1.75 10.57
C ALA A 159 3.76 -1.14 10.45
N GLY A 160 3.28 -0.90 9.23
CA GLY A 160 1.92 -0.44 8.95
C GLY A 160 0.84 -1.49 9.22
N LEU A 161 1.25 -2.71 9.61
CA LEU A 161 0.43 -3.87 9.98
C LEU A 161 -0.39 -4.46 8.82
N GLY A 162 -0.43 -3.81 7.65
CA GLY A 162 -1.32 -4.17 6.55
C GLY A 162 -2.80 -4.13 6.92
N TRP A 163 -3.67 -4.33 5.93
CA TRP A 163 -5.12 -4.31 6.17
C TRP A 163 -5.57 -5.42 7.10
N GLU A 164 -4.93 -6.58 7.04
CA GLU A 164 -5.42 -7.76 7.74
C GLU A 164 -5.15 -7.70 9.24
N VAL A 165 -3.96 -7.27 9.67
CA VAL A 165 -3.66 -7.16 11.11
C VAL A 165 -4.36 -5.93 11.69
N ARG A 166 -4.50 -4.83 10.95
CA ARG A 166 -5.33 -3.68 11.39
C ARG A 166 -6.77 -4.10 11.66
N LEU A 167 -7.40 -4.83 10.73
CA LEU A 167 -8.76 -5.34 10.93
C LEU A 167 -8.84 -6.33 12.10
N LEU A 168 -7.85 -7.20 12.29
CA LEU A 168 -7.81 -8.11 13.44
C LEU A 168 -7.72 -7.36 14.77
N ILE A 169 -6.85 -6.35 14.87
CA ILE A 169 -6.72 -5.51 16.07
C ILE A 169 -8.05 -4.81 16.39
N LEU A 170 -8.67 -4.19 15.38
CA LEU A 170 -9.96 -3.52 15.55
C LEU A 170 -11.09 -4.51 15.88
N GLY A 171 -11.11 -5.68 15.24
CA GLY A 171 -12.09 -6.73 15.53
C GLY A 171 -11.99 -7.25 16.96
N VAL A 172 -10.77 -7.46 17.48
CA VAL A 172 -10.56 -7.84 18.88
C VAL A 172 -10.98 -6.71 19.83
N GLY A 173 -10.65 -5.46 19.48
CA GLY A 173 -11.10 -4.29 20.23
C GLY A 173 -12.63 -4.22 20.32
N ALA A 174 -13.32 -4.40 19.20
CA ALA A 174 -14.78 -4.45 19.14
C ALA A 174 -15.36 -5.62 19.94
N ALA A 175 -14.84 -6.83 19.75
CA ALA A 175 -15.33 -8.00 20.47
C ALA A 175 -15.14 -7.95 22.00
N THR A 176 -14.26 -7.08 22.48
CA THR A 176 -13.97 -6.89 23.91
C THR A 176 -14.57 -5.61 24.49
N GLY A 177 -15.32 -4.82 23.71
CA GLY A 177 -15.89 -3.55 24.18
C GLY A 177 -14.85 -2.43 24.35
N THR A 178 -13.68 -2.55 23.70
CA THR A 178 -12.54 -1.61 23.84
C THR A 178 -12.21 -0.87 22.54
N LEU A 179 -13.08 -0.94 21.52
CA LEU A 179 -12.80 -0.46 20.17
C LEU A 179 -12.34 0.99 20.12
N THR A 180 -12.96 1.87 20.90
CA THR A 180 -12.59 3.30 20.91
C THR A 180 -11.13 3.52 21.31
N VAL A 181 -10.68 2.87 22.39
CA VAL A 181 -9.29 2.99 22.88
C VAL A 181 -8.32 2.38 21.89
N VAL A 182 -8.64 1.18 21.39
CA VAL A 182 -7.82 0.47 20.38
C VAL A 182 -7.68 1.30 19.11
N THR A 183 -8.78 1.88 18.63
CA THR A 183 -8.80 2.76 17.46
C THR A 183 -7.94 4.01 17.69
N ALA A 184 -8.03 4.63 18.87
CA ALA A 184 -7.22 5.81 19.20
C ALA A 184 -5.72 5.52 19.18
N ILE A 185 -5.30 4.41 19.80
CA ILE A 185 -3.90 3.97 19.83
C ILE A 185 -3.41 3.66 18.40
N LEU A 186 -4.19 2.87 17.65
CA LEU A 186 -3.83 2.49 16.28
C LEU A 186 -3.73 3.73 15.38
N THR A 187 -4.67 4.67 15.51
CA THR A 187 -4.68 5.93 14.77
C THR A 187 -3.43 6.75 15.05
N ALA A 188 -3.09 6.96 16.33
CA ALA A 188 -1.89 7.72 16.71
C ALA A 188 -0.61 7.04 16.20
N TYR A 189 -0.52 5.72 16.34
CA TYR A 189 0.61 4.92 15.86
C TYR A 189 0.81 5.07 14.34
N LEU A 190 -0.23 4.84 13.55
CA LEU A 190 -0.17 4.90 12.09
C LEU A 190 0.04 6.34 11.59
N LEU A 191 -0.54 7.33 12.27
CA LEU A 191 -0.32 8.75 11.95
C LEU A 191 1.17 9.09 12.03
N VAL A 192 1.81 8.74 13.14
CA VAL A 192 3.24 9.00 13.34
C VAL A 192 4.06 8.22 12.33
N LEU A 193 3.81 6.91 12.19
CA LEU A 193 4.56 6.04 11.28
C LEU A 193 4.55 6.57 9.83
N PHE A 194 3.36 6.79 9.26
CA PHE A 194 3.24 7.16 7.86
C PHE A 194 3.62 8.61 7.60
N SER A 195 3.36 9.53 8.54
CA SER A 195 3.76 10.93 8.38
C SER A 195 5.28 11.08 8.40
N VAL A 196 5.95 10.44 9.37
CA VAL A 196 7.41 10.50 9.48
C VAL A 196 8.07 9.88 8.25
N GLU A 197 7.61 8.71 7.81
CA GLU A 197 8.23 8.06 6.65
C GLU A 197 7.99 8.80 5.34
N SER A 198 6.78 9.35 5.14
CA SER A 198 6.46 10.19 3.99
C SER A 198 7.36 11.43 3.96
N VAL A 199 7.42 12.21 5.06
CA VAL A 199 8.25 13.42 5.16
C VAL A 199 9.73 13.11 4.91
N LEU A 200 10.29 12.09 5.56
CA LEU A 200 11.70 11.72 5.38
C LEU A 200 12.00 11.32 3.95
N SER A 201 11.08 10.63 3.28
CA SER A 201 11.25 10.19 1.91
C SER A 201 11.25 11.35 0.91
N TRP A 202 10.30 12.28 1.05
CA TRP A 202 10.23 13.46 0.20
C TRP A 202 11.43 14.40 0.42
N VAL A 203 11.88 14.58 1.66
CA VAL A 203 13.08 15.37 1.97
C VAL A 203 14.36 14.73 1.39
N ARG A 204 14.47 13.41 1.41
CA ARG A 204 15.62 12.70 0.81
C ARG A 204 15.65 12.87 -0.70
N LEU A 205 14.49 12.81 -1.36
CA LEU A 205 14.38 13.04 -2.79
C LEU A 205 14.84 14.45 -3.16
N ASP A 206 14.32 15.46 -2.45
CA ASP A 206 14.64 16.86 -2.71
C ASP A 206 16.16 17.10 -2.62
N LYS A 207 16.80 16.61 -1.56
CA LYS A 207 18.26 16.67 -1.39
C LYS A 207 19.03 15.98 -2.51
N ALA A 208 18.63 14.77 -2.91
CA ALA A 208 19.29 14.05 -4.00
C ALA A 208 19.14 14.79 -5.33
N SER A 209 17.99 15.41 -5.59
CA SER A 209 17.76 16.20 -6.80
C SER A 209 18.58 17.49 -6.82
N ALA A 210 18.76 18.14 -5.67
CA ALA A 210 19.60 19.32 -5.54
C ALA A 210 21.08 18.99 -5.76
N GLN A 211 21.55 17.85 -5.25
CA GLN A 211 22.92 17.37 -5.45
C GLN A 211 23.20 17.05 -6.92
N ALA A 212 22.30 16.31 -7.59
CA ALA A 212 22.46 15.98 -9.00
C ALA A 212 22.53 17.22 -9.90
N ARG A 213 21.73 18.26 -9.61
CA ARG A 213 21.81 19.55 -10.32
C ARG A 213 23.15 20.25 -10.10
N ALA A 214 23.62 20.28 -8.85
CA ALA A 214 24.92 20.88 -8.53
C ALA A 214 26.09 20.15 -9.21
N GLU A 215 26.03 18.82 -9.32
CA GLU A 215 27.01 18.02 -10.07
C GLU A 215 26.97 18.35 -11.57
N GLN A 216 25.78 18.44 -12.16
CA GLN A 216 25.60 18.84 -13.55
C GLN A 216 26.16 20.25 -13.83
N ASP A 217 25.89 21.21 -12.93
CA ASP A 217 26.41 22.58 -13.05
C ASP A 217 27.95 22.63 -12.95
N LEU A 218 28.57 21.69 -12.23
CA LEU A 218 30.03 21.57 -12.13
C LEU A 218 30.65 20.86 -13.34
N GLU A 219 29.93 19.92 -13.97
CA GLU A 219 30.39 19.16 -15.14
C GLU A 219 30.23 19.93 -16.46
N GLN A 220 29.28 20.89 -16.53
CA GLN A 220 29.14 21.75 -17.70
C GLN A 220 30.39 22.63 -17.89
N SER A 221 31.09 22.43 -19.01
CA SER A 221 32.23 23.27 -19.37
C SER A 221 31.76 24.71 -19.64
N PRO A 222 32.52 25.76 -19.26
CA PRO A 222 32.16 27.15 -19.55
C PRO A 222 31.93 27.42 -21.05
N GLU A 223 32.50 26.62 -21.95
CA GLU A 223 32.25 26.69 -23.40
C GLU A 223 30.86 26.14 -23.78
N GLU A 224 30.41 25.04 -23.20
CA GLU A 224 29.09 24.44 -23.44
C GLU A 224 27.97 25.34 -22.88
N ALA A 225 28.21 25.97 -21.73
CA ALA A 225 27.30 26.96 -21.16
C ALA A 225 27.20 28.23 -22.03
N ALA A 226 28.31 28.66 -22.65
CA ALA A 226 28.33 29.80 -23.58
C ALA A 226 27.66 29.47 -24.94
N GLU A 227 27.84 28.25 -25.46
CA GLU A 227 27.13 27.75 -26.65
C GLU A 227 25.61 27.62 -26.42
N GLU A 228 25.17 27.18 -25.24
CA GLU A 228 23.73 27.09 -24.93
C GLU A 228 23.07 28.48 -24.86
N LEU A 229 23.78 29.48 -24.32
CA LEU A 229 23.32 30.87 -24.24
C LEU A 229 23.26 31.55 -25.62
N THR A 230 24.28 31.34 -26.46
CA THR A 230 24.33 31.89 -27.83
C THR A 230 23.32 31.18 -28.76
N GLY A 231 23.21 29.85 -28.69
CA GLY A 231 22.23 29.08 -29.44
C GLY A 231 20.76 29.28 -29.04
N ARG A 232 20.49 29.89 -27.86
CA ARG A 232 19.17 30.42 -27.46
C ARG A 232 18.90 31.81 -28.03
N ALA A 233 19.93 32.65 -28.21
CA ALA A 233 19.80 33.99 -28.77
C ALA A 233 19.49 33.97 -30.28
N ASP A 234 20.05 33.01 -31.01
CA ASP A 234 19.83 32.85 -32.47
C ASP A 234 18.47 32.22 -32.83
N ARG A 235 17.70 31.75 -31.83
CA ARG A 235 16.41 31.06 -32.01
C ARG A 235 15.18 31.95 -31.81
N ASN A 236 15.37 33.22 -31.46
CA ASN A 236 14.35 34.27 -31.34
C ASN A 236 14.47 35.28 -32.49
#